data_AF-E9PNH9-F1
#
_entry.id   AF-E9PNH9-F1
#
_cell.length_a   1.000
_cell.length_b   1.000
_cell.length_c   1.000
_cell.angle_alpha   90.00
_cell.angle_beta   90.00
_cell.angle_gamma   90.00
#
_symmetry.space_group_name_H-M   'P 1'
#
loop_
_entity.id
_entity.type
_entity.pdbx_description
1 polymer ?
#
loop_
_entity_poly.entity_id
_entity_poly.type
_entity_poly.pdbx_seq_one_letter_code
_entity_poly.pdbx_strand_id
1 'polypeptide(L)'
;MIKDCMKKVVAVHLHQTVQVDDELEIKAYYAGHVLGAAMFQIKVGSESVVYTGDYNMTPDRHLGAAWIDKCRPNLLITESTYATTIRDSKRCRERDFLKKVHETVERGG
;
A
#
# COMPACT_ATOMS: atom_id res chain seq x y z
N MET A 1 -14.72 -20.72 -11.92
CA MET A 1 -15.48 -19.47 -11.67
C MET A 1 -14.79 -18.70 -10.53
N ILE A 2 -14.96 -17.38 -10.35
CA ILE A 2 -14.24 -16.59 -9.31
C ILE A 2 -14.30 -17.24 -7.91
N LYS A 3 -15.46 -17.81 -7.55
CA LYS A 3 -15.66 -18.52 -6.27
C LYS A 3 -14.68 -19.66 -6.03
N ASP A 4 -14.28 -20.38 -7.08
CA ASP A 4 -13.34 -21.51 -6.97
C ASP A 4 -11.90 -21.03 -6.72
N CYS A 5 -11.55 -19.83 -7.19
CA CYS A 5 -10.29 -19.17 -6.87
C CYS A 5 -10.27 -18.75 -5.39
N MET A 6 -11.33 -18.07 -4.94
CA MET A 6 -11.42 -17.58 -3.56
C MET A 6 -11.34 -18.69 -2.50
N LYS A 7 -11.80 -19.91 -2.81
CA LYS A 7 -11.66 -21.08 -1.93
C LYS A 7 -10.20 -21.49 -1.65
N LYS A 8 -9.24 -21.05 -2.49
CA LYS A 8 -7.81 -21.38 -2.37
C LYS A 8 -7.01 -20.27 -1.70
N VAL A 9 -7.63 -19.12 -1.44
CA VAL A 9 -6.95 -17.94 -0.86
C VAL A 9 -6.84 -18.11 0.65
N VAL A 10 -5.64 -17.91 1.18
CA VAL A 10 -5.40 -17.80 2.62
C VAL A 10 -5.24 -16.31 2.95
N ALA A 11 -6.10 -15.79 3.82
CA ALA A 11 -6.00 -14.40 4.27
C ALA A 11 -4.81 -14.23 5.21
N VAL A 12 -4.10 -13.11 5.07
CA VAL A 12 -2.99 -12.73 5.95
C VAL A 12 -3.34 -11.40 6.59
N HIS A 13 -3.20 -11.31 7.91
CA HIS A 13 -3.41 -10.08 8.66
C HIS A 13 -2.19 -9.16 8.58
N LEU A 14 -2.41 -7.86 8.77
CA LEU A 14 -1.30 -6.91 8.89
C LEU A 14 -0.42 -7.30 10.07
N HIS A 15 0.90 -7.23 9.86
CA HIS A 15 1.96 -7.62 10.79
C HIS A 15 2.03 -9.11 11.12
N GLN A 16 1.16 -9.94 10.52
CA GLN A 16 1.26 -11.39 10.64
C GLN A 16 2.47 -11.89 9.85
N THR A 17 3.25 -12.74 10.51
CA THR A 17 4.25 -13.59 9.88
C THR A 17 3.62 -14.95 9.58
N VAL A 18 3.74 -15.41 8.35
CA VAL A 18 3.32 -16.72 7.87
C VAL A 18 4.55 -17.50 7.46
N GLN A 19 4.80 -18.62 8.15
CA GLN A 19 5.78 -19.62 7.73
C GLN A 19 5.14 -20.48 6.65
N VAL A 20 5.66 -20.43 5.41
CA VAL A 20 5.12 -21.17 4.27
C VAL A 20 5.73 -22.56 4.19
N ASP A 21 7.04 -22.65 4.41
CA ASP A 21 7.82 -23.90 4.54
C ASP A 21 9.06 -23.68 5.43
N ASP A 22 10.01 -24.61 5.43
CA ASP A 22 11.21 -24.55 6.29
C ASP A 22 12.13 -23.35 5.99
N GLU A 23 12.07 -22.78 4.79
CA GLU A 23 12.96 -21.70 4.36
C GLU A 23 12.22 -20.39 4.03
N LEU A 24 10.93 -20.46 3.69
CA LEU A 24 10.11 -19.34 3.23
C LEU A 24 9.22 -18.77 4.34
N GLU A 25 9.47 -17.52 4.70
CA GLU A 25 8.66 -16.72 5.63
C GLU A 25 8.12 -15.46 4.91
N ILE A 26 6.83 -15.16 5.11
CA ILE A 26 6.19 -13.96 4.57
C ILE A 26 5.59 -13.15 5.71
N LYS A 27 5.92 -11.85 5.79
CA LYS A 27 5.33 -10.90 6.72
C LYS A 27 4.64 -9.77 5.98
N ALA A 28 3.36 -9.56 6.29
CA ALA A 28 2.56 -8.48 5.70
C ALA A 28 2.69 -7.17 6.50
N TYR A 29 2.75 -6.05 5.81
CA TYR A 29 2.84 -4.71 6.38
C TYR A 29 1.84 -3.77 5.71
N TYR A 30 1.45 -2.70 6.39
CA TYR A 30 0.44 -1.79 5.88
C TYR A 30 1.01 -0.84 4.81
N ALA A 31 0.41 -0.82 3.60
CA ALA A 31 0.88 0.00 2.48
C ALA A 31 0.18 1.36 2.35
N GLY A 32 -0.96 1.58 3.00
CA GLY A 32 -1.63 2.89 3.04
C GLY A 32 -2.24 3.39 1.71
N HIS A 33 -2.19 2.61 0.62
CA HIS A 33 -2.70 3.01 -0.69
C HIS A 33 -4.23 2.84 -0.84
N VAL A 34 -4.75 1.66 -0.49
CA VAL A 34 -6.18 1.34 -0.42
C VAL A 34 -6.49 0.53 0.84
N LEU A 35 -7.77 0.34 1.17
CA LEU A 35 -8.18 -0.55 2.25
C LEU A 35 -7.64 -1.97 2.02
N GLY A 36 -6.85 -2.46 2.98
CA GLY A 36 -6.22 -3.78 2.89
C GLY A 36 -4.94 -3.83 2.05
N ALA A 37 -4.46 -2.71 1.50
CA ALA A 37 -3.19 -2.68 0.78
C ALA A 37 -2.02 -3.09 1.69
N ALA A 38 -1.20 -4.00 1.19
CA ALA A 38 -0.10 -4.56 1.96
C ALA A 38 1.22 -4.57 1.19
N MET A 39 2.30 -4.24 1.90
CA MET A 39 3.67 -4.54 1.50
C MET A 39 4.06 -5.88 2.09
N PHE A 40 4.92 -6.65 1.42
CA PHE A 40 5.38 -7.95 1.91
C PHE A 40 6.89 -7.96 2.07
N GLN A 41 7.34 -8.28 3.28
CA GLN A 41 8.71 -8.73 3.50
C GLN A 41 8.71 -10.25 3.38
N ILE A 42 9.53 -10.75 2.48
CA ILE A 42 9.68 -12.17 2.19
C ILE A 42 11.11 -12.55 2.55
N LYS A 43 11.30 -13.64 3.27
CA LYS A 43 12.61 -14.21 3.56
C LYS A 43 12.68 -15.62 3.00
N VAL A 44 13.82 -15.96 2.41
CA VAL A 44 14.14 -17.29 1.89
C VAL A 44 15.55 -17.63 2.35
N GLY A 45 15.68 -18.54 3.31
CA GLY A 45 16.96 -18.85 3.94
C GLY A 45 17.61 -17.59 4.56
N SER A 46 18.78 -17.19 4.06
CA SER A 46 19.49 -15.98 4.50
C SER A 46 19.13 -14.71 3.71
N GLU A 47 18.37 -14.83 2.62
CA GLU A 47 18.04 -13.72 1.73
C GLU A 47 16.67 -13.14 2.07
N SER A 48 16.48 -11.86 1.74
CA SER A 48 15.22 -11.16 2.01
C SER A 48 14.87 -10.13 0.94
N VAL A 49 13.58 -10.05 0.64
CA VAL A 49 12.99 -9.14 -0.34
C VAL A 49 11.90 -8.32 0.33
N VAL A 50 11.79 -7.04 0.00
CA VAL A 50 10.56 -6.26 0.24
C VAL A 50 9.92 -5.96 -1.09
N TYR A 51 8.65 -6.35 -1.23
CA TYR A 51 7.78 -5.94 -2.34
C TYR A 51 6.74 -4.97 -1.81
N THR A 52 6.73 -3.73 -2.32
CA THR A 52 5.84 -2.69 -1.80
C THR A 52 4.42 -2.77 -2.37
N GLY A 53 4.27 -3.28 -3.59
CA GLY A 53 3.08 -2.95 -4.40
C GLY A 53 2.94 -1.43 -4.54
N ASP A 54 1.69 -0.96 -4.64
CA ASP A 54 1.40 0.46 -4.56
C ASP A 54 1.29 0.89 -3.09
N TYR A 55 2.00 1.96 -2.72
CA TYR A 55 2.05 2.43 -1.33
C TYR A 55 1.88 3.95 -1.26
N ASN A 56 1.45 4.43 -0.10
CA ASN A 56 1.28 5.85 0.15
C ASN A 56 1.87 6.24 1.50
N MET A 57 2.93 7.07 1.47
CA MET A 57 3.58 7.59 2.68
C MET A 57 2.83 8.78 3.30
N THR A 58 1.82 9.33 2.63
CA THR A 58 1.03 10.46 3.14
C THR A 58 -0.29 9.96 3.70
N PRO A 59 -0.59 10.17 4.99
CA PRO A 59 -1.85 9.72 5.57
C PRO A 59 -3.05 10.42 4.91
N ASP A 60 -4.04 9.63 4.53
CA ASP A 60 -5.33 10.12 4.05
C ASP A 60 -6.32 10.32 5.23
N ARG A 61 -7.57 10.68 4.93
CA ARG A 61 -8.63 10.89 5.93
C ARG A 61 -9.02 9.61 6.66
N HIS A 62 -8.92 8.47 5.98
CA HIS A 62 -9.34 7.16 6.48
C HIS A 62 -8.22 6.09 6.45
N LEU A 63 -7.06 6.43 5.90
CA LEU A 63 -5.90 5.55 5.79
C LEU A 63 -4.67 6.23 6.40
N GLY A 64 -3.90 5.49 7.20
CA GLY A 64 -2.59 5.94 7.67
C GLY A 64 -1.54 5.95 6.53
N ALA A 65 -0.35 6.42 6.84
CA ALA A 65 0.81 6.24 5.98
C ALA A 65 1.25 4.76 5.95
N ALA A 66 1.87 4.35 4.85
CA ALA A 66 2.58 3.09 4.75
C ALA A 66 3.57 2.95 5.93
N TRP A 67 3.67 1.74 6.48
CA TRP A 67 4.49 1.47 7.65
C TRP A 67 5.11 0.08 7.56
N ILE A 68 6.40 -0.02 7.85
CA ILE A 68 7.18 -1.27 7.87
C ILE A 68 8.23 -1.21 8.99
N ASP A 69 8.63 -2.37 9.51
CA ASP A 69 9.75 -2.46 10.46
C ASP A 69 11.03 -1.89 9.85
N LYS A 70 11.93 -1.41 10.71
CA LYS A 70 13.30 -1.07 10.28
C LYS A 70 14.02 -2.35 9.88
N CYS A 71 13.99 -2.66 8.58
CA CYS A 71 14.62 -3.82 7.98
C CYS A 71 15.74 -3.40 7.01
N ARG A 72 16.57 -4.37 6.61
CA ARG A 72 17.61 -4.21 5.58
C ARG A 72 17.45 -5.36 4.57
N PRO A 73 16.49 -5.27 3.64
CA PRO A 73 16.30 -6.33 2.66
C PRO A 73 17.49 -6.38 1.69
N ASN A 74 17.78 -7.57 1.18
CA ASN A 74 18.78 -7.79 0.12
C ASN A 74 18.29 -7.19 -1.21
N LEU A 75 16.97 -7.22 -1.44
CA LEU A 75 16.30 -6.66 -2.63
C LEU A 75 15.05 -5.86 -2.25
N LEU A 76 14.90 -4.67 -2.84
CA LEU A 76 13.67 -3.88 -2.78
C LEU A 76 13.05 -3.83 -4.17
N ILE A 77 11.80 -4.27 -4.28
CA ILE A 77 10.96 -4.12 -5.47
C ILE A 77 9.86 -3.11 -5.15
N THR A 78 9.91 -1.95 -5.79
CA THR A 78 9.00 -0.82 -5.50
C THR A 78 8.33 -0.31 -6.77
N GLU A 79 7.15 0.30 -6.61
CA GLU A 79 6.49 1.05 -7.68
C GLU A 79 7.28 2.29 -8.10
N SER A 80 6.99 2.79 -9.31
CA SER A 80 7.59 4.00 -9.88
C SER A 80 6.54 4.94 -10.51
N THR A 81 5.27 4.81 -10.11
CA THR A 81 4.12 5.51 -10.72
C THR A 81 4.33 7.02 -10.85
N TYR A 82 4.95 7.64 -9.84
CA TYR A 82 5.21 9.08 -9.80
C TYR A 82 6.69 9.43 -9.70
N ALA A 83 7.62 8.55 -10.08
CA ALA A 83 9.06 8.67 -9.82
C ALA A 83 9.66 10.09 -9.87
N THR A 84 9.27 10.91 -10.87
CA THR A 84 9.75 12.28 -11.08
C THR A 84 8.70 13.37 -10.84
N THR A 85 7.48 12.99 -10.44
CA THR A 85 6.35 13.90 -10.26
C THR A 85 6.27 14.38 -8.82
N ILE A 86 6.35 15.69 -8.63
CA ILE A 86 6.11 16.33 -7.34
C ILE A 86 4.62 16.63 -7.22
N ARG A 87 3.99 16.16 -6.15
CA ARG A 87 2.57 16.40 -5.88
C ARG A 87 2.39 17.56 -4.90
N ASP A 88 1.36 18.36 -5.14
CA ASP A 88 0.92 19.36 -4.17
C ASP A 88 0.52 18.72 -2.85
N SER A 89 0.68 19.51 -1.77
CA SER A 89 0.25 19.10 -0.44
C SER A 89 -1.22 18.67 -0.44
N LYS A 90 -1.55 17.69 0.41
CA LYS A 90 -2.93 17.21 0.60
C LYS A 90 -3.89 18.37 0.85
N ARG A 91 -3.50 19.33 1.70
CA ARG A 91 -4.31 20.51 2.04
C ARG A 91 -4.61 21.39 0.82
N CYS A 92 -3.63 21.62 -0.05
CA CYS A 92 -3.85 22.38 -1.29
C CYS A 92 -4.84 21.65 -2.20
N ARG A 93 -4.63 20.35 -2.42
CA ARG A 93 -5.52 19.55 -3.28
C ARG A 93 -6.95 19.47 -2.76
N GLU A 94 -7.14 19.29 -1.44
CA GLU A 94 -8.47 19.27 -0.83
C GLU A 94 -9.18 20.62 -0.98
N ARG A 95 -8.49 21.74 -0.75
CA ARG A 95 -9.05 23.08 -0.96
C ARG A 95 -9.46 23.29 -2.41
N ASP A 96 -8.57 22.95 -3.35
CA ASP A 96 -8.80 23.19 -4.77
C ASP A 96 -9.93 22.28 -5.30
N PHE A 97 -10.04 21.06 -4.76
CA PHE A 97 -11.18 20.17 -5.01
C PHE A 97 -12.49 20.78 -4.51
N LEU A 98 -12.56 21.22 -3.25
CA LEU A 98 -13.76 21.82 -2.68
C LEU A 98 -14.18 23.08 -3.45
N LYS A 99 -13.22 23.94 -3.83
CA LYS A 99 -13.49 25.12 -4.66
C LYS A 99 -14.18 24.73 -5.96
N LYS A 100 -13.63 23.75 -6.68
CA LYS A 100 -14.23 23.27 -7.94
C LYS A 100 -15.64 22.72 -7.73
N VAL A 101 -15.87 21.96 -6.66
CA VAL A 101 -17.20 21.43 -6.33
C VAL A 101 -18.19 22.58 -6.09
N HIS A 102 -17.84 23.55 -5.25
CA HIS A 102 -18.71 24.69 -4.94
C HIS A 102 -19.04 25.52 -6.18
N GLU A 103 -18.04 25.90 -6.97
CA GLU A 103 -18.24 26.69 -8.19
C GLU A 103 -19.12 25.97 -9.23
N THR A 104 -18.99 24.65 -9.36
CA THR A 104 -19.83 23.86 -10.27
C THR A 104 -21.28 23.82 -9.79
N VAL A 105 -21.52 23.59 -8.51
CA VAL A 105 -22.87 23.61 -7.93
C VAL A 105 -23.53 24.98 -8.07
N GLU A 106 -22.79 26.07 -7.83
CA GLU A 106 -23.29 27.45 -7.98
C GLU A 106 -23.72 27.79 -9.42
N ARG A 107 -23.10 27.16 -10.42
CA ARG A 107 -23.47 27.32 -11.84
C ARG A 107 -24.63 26.43 -12.30
N GLY A 108 -25.17 25.58 -11.42
CA GLY A 108 -26.36 24.77 -11.69
C GLY A 108 -26.10 23.42 -12.37
N GLY A 109 -24.86 22.91 -12.38
CA GLY A 109 -24.55 21.59 -12.93
C GLY A 109 -23.07 21.33 -13.18
#